data_AF-A0A6P1QU40-F1
#
_entry.id   AF-A0A6P1QU40-F1
#
_cell.length_a   1.000
_cell.length_b   1.000
_cell.length_c   1.000
_cell.angle_alpha   90.00
_cell.angle_beta   90.00
_cell.angle_gamma   90.00
#
_symmetry.space_group_name_H-M   'P 1'
#
loop_
_entity.id
_entity.type
_entity.pdbx_description
1 polymer ?
#
loop_
_entity_poly.entity_id
_entity_poly.type
_entity_poly.pdbx_seq_one_letter_code
_entity_poly.pdbx_strand_id
1 'polypeptide(L)'
;MKNIFLYLSLCIFTFQSCLRDNEDPVPIAPFEGAVISPEIGGPAVPNQVWLNLSTGEQTVNKRPSWDLAFHSGKEFKVTLNFSIQMAAGVIEGATDINAVTSASVKDLQKKIKVGTFKAENENYVDNVEGNYASGRTAIAEISADDAQNAIYLVNLGKEIYTEDITLGQAITGGADRGWKKIQITRNGNGYKLKYADLDATTYKEVIINKNPAYHFTFFNMKEDKEVSVQPEKNKWDLCFTVFVNVIAGSGTYTYSDFVLHNTMGGVGAYMVEVPSSQNAADVYKSFSTTDVDNSKFVYNDHRAIGSNWRDVLNRIVYNNVFFIIKDSNGVIYKLKFNRLTNINGERGYPEFEYKPL
;
A
#
# COMPACT_ATOMS: atom_id res chain seq x y z
N MET A 1 -83.32 13.44 17.09
CA MET A 1 -82.77 13.28 15.73
C MET A 1 -81.60 14.24 15.53
N LYS A 2 -80.37 13.74 15.55
CA LYS A 2 -79.25 14.18 14.70
C LYS A 2 -78.01 13.37 15.09
N ASN A 3 -77.64 12.44 14.20
CA ASN A 3 -76.47 11.60 14.31
C ASN A 3 -75.23 12.46 14.03
N ILE A 4 -74.25 12.43 14.94
CA ILE A 4 -72.92 13.01 14.72
C ILE A 4 -72.05 11.91 14.12
N PHE A 5 -71.79 12.01 12.82
CA PHE A 5 -70.78 11.21 12.12
C PHE A 5 -69.44 11.94 12.24
N LEU A 6 -68.48 11.30 12.92
CA LEU A 6 -67.10 11.75 13.01
C LEU A 6 -66.34 11.25 11.77
N TYR A 7 -66.02 12.15 10.83
CA TYR A 7 -65.17 11.81 9.68
C TYR A 7 -63.70 11.81 10.12
N LEU A 8 -63.09 10.63 10.15
CA LEU A 8 -61.66 10.43 10.33
C LEU A 8 -60.97 10.65 8.97
N SER A 9 -60.38 11.83 8.76
CA SER A 9 -59.55 12.12 7.58
C SER A 9 -58.19 11.42 7.72
N LEU A 10 -57.99 10.35 6.96
CA LEU A 10 -56.72 9.64 6.83
C LEU A 10 -55.78 10.45 5.92
N CYS A 11 -54.91 11.28 6.49
CA CYS A 11 -53.82 11.93 5.76
C CYS A 11 -52.71 10.91 5.47
N ILE A 12 -52.66 10.41 4.23
CA ILE A 12 -51.53 9.65 3.70
C ILE A 12 -50.44 10.66 3.35
N PHE A 13 -49.40 10.75 4.17
CA PHE A 13 -48.18 11.49 3.84
C PHE A 13 -47.33 10.64 2.89
N THR A 14 -47.45 10.90 1.59
CA THR A 14 -46.44 10.45 0.62
C THR A 14 -45.23 11.38 0.73
N PHE A 15 -44.17 10.92 1.41
CA PHE A 15 -42.85 11.55 1.27
C PHE A 15 -42.32 11.20 -0.13
N GLN A 16 -42.54 12.10 -1.11
CA GLN A 16 -41.72 12.09 -2.32
C GLN A 16 -40.35 12.61 -1.93
N SER A 17 -39.33 11.75 -1.94
CA SER A 17 -37.95 12.20 -1.91
C SER A 17 -37.69 12.94 -3.22
N CYS A 18 -37.43 14.24 -3.13
CA CYS A 18 -36.79 14.97 -4.21
C CYS A 18 -35.33 14.52 -4.27
N LEU A 19 -35.09 13.41 -4.96
CA LEU A 19 -33.79 13.12 -5.56
C LEU A 19 -33.49 14.24 -6.55
N ARG A 20 -32.43 14.99 -6.32
CA ARG A 20 -31.69 15.66 -7.40
C ARG A 20 -30.47 14.79 -7.69
N ASP A 21 -30.69 13.74 -8.47
CA ASP A 21 -29.68 13.20 -9.36
C ASP A 21 -29.66 14.11 -10.59
N ASN A 22 -28.70 15.04 -10.63
CA ASN A 22 -28.07 15.50 -11.87
C ASN A 22 -26.86 16.36 -11.51
N GLU A 23 -25.82 15.73 -10.97
CA GLU A 23 -24.48 16.18 -11.33
C GLU A 23 -24.13 15.39 -12.58
N ASP A 24 -24.44 15.97 -13.75
CA ASP A 24 -23.84 15.49 -15.00
C ASP A 24 -22.33 15.45 -14.77
N PRO A 25 -21.64 14.31 -14.95
CA PRO A 25 -20.22 14.23 -14.71
C PRO A 25 -19.53 15.31 -15.53
N VAL A 26 -18.82 16.22 -14.84
CA VAL A 26 -18.03 17.24 -15.51
C VAL A 26 -17.10 16.52 -16.47
N PRO A 27 -17.19 16.76 -17.79
CA PRO A 27 -16.33 16.08 -18.75
C PRO A 27 -14.90 16.53 -18.48
N ILE A 28 -14.13 15.65 -17.84
CA ILE A 28 -12.68 15.80 -17.71
C ILE A 28 -12.14 15.80 -19.14
N ALA A 29 -11.44 16.88 -19.53
CA ALA A 29 -10.81 16.94 -20.83
C ALA A 29 -9.95 15.67 -21.03
N PRO A 30 -10.02 15.01 -22.19
CA PRO A 30 -9.34 13.74 -22.39
C PRO A 30 -7.84 13.91 -22.15
N PHE A 31 -7.33 13.27 -21.11
CA PHE A 31 -5.92 13.25 -20.78
C PHE A 31 -5.16 12.50 -21.89
N GLU A 32 -4.31 13.16 -22.68
CA GLU A 32 -3.69 12.54 -23.86
C GLU A 32 -2.52 11.57 -23.54
N GLY A 33 -2.22 11.38 -22.25
CA GLY A 33 -1.02 10.71 -21.78
C GLY A 33 0.04 11.67 -21.26
N ALA A 34 1.08 11.11 -20.65
CA ALA A 34 2.24 11.88 -20.22
C ALA A 34 3.50 11.01 -20.15
N VAL A 35 4.65 11.69 -20.10
CA VAL A 35 5.92 11.14 -19.63
C VAL A 35 6.12 11.60 -18.20
N ILE A 36 6.29 10.66 -17.27
CA ILE A 36 6.40 10.94 -15.84
C ILE A 36 7.73 10.41 -15.32
N SER A 37 8.37 11.21 -14.49
CA SER A 37 9.54 10.82 -13.70
C SER A 37 9.18 10.85 -12.21
N PRO A 38 8.77 9.73 -11.61
CA PRO A 38 8.45 9.69 -10.18
C PRO A 38 9.65 10.10 -9.33
N GLU A 39 9.45 11.08 -8.45
CA GLU A 39 10.49 11.59 -7.55
C GLU A 39 10.75 10.63 -6.38
N ILE A 40 11.22 9.41 -6.66
CA ILE A 40 11.54 8.44 -5.60
C ILE A 40 12.79 8.83 -4.79
N GLY A 41 13.58 9.79 -5.30
CA GLY A 41 14.57 10.56 -4.54
C GLY A 41 16.00 10.03 -4.60
N GLY A 42 16.39 9.38 -5.70
CA GLY A 42 17.77 8.91 -5.92
C GLY A 42 18.05 7.53 -5.31
N PRO A 43 19.34 7.14 -5.17
CA PRO A 43 19.73 5.75 -4.93
C PRO A 43 19.36 5.22 -3.53
N ALA A 44 19.07 6.09 -2.56
CA ALA A 44 18.54 5.69 -1.25
C ALA A 44 17.01 5.46 -1.27
N VAL A 45 16.36 5.82 -2.39
CA VAL A 45 14.93 5.69 -2.65
C VAL A 45 14.08 6.19 -1.47
N PRO A 46 14.29 7.42 -0.95
CA PRO A 46 13.68 7.86 0.31
C PRO A 46 12.16 7.99 0.29
N ASN A 47 11.52 8.00 -0.89
CA ASN A 47 10.13 8.40 -1.03
C ASN A 47 9.21 7.23 -1.44
N GLN A 48 7.93 7.38 -1.10
CA GLN A 48 6.79 6.76 -1.77
C GLN A 48 6.15 7.83 -2.65
N VAL A 49 5.87 7.50 -3.90
CA VAL A 49 5.24 8.41 -4.86
C VAL A 49 3.94 7.79 -5.35
N TRP A 50 2.82 8.39 -5.00
CA TRP A 50 1.47 7.98 -5.35
C TRP A 50 1.01 8.78 -6.57
N LEU A 51 0.61 8.08 -7.63
CA LEU A 51 0.26 8.70 -8.91
C LEU A 51 -1.19 8.43 -9.26
N ASN A 52 -1.89 9.47 -9.72
CA ASN A 52 -3.18 9.38 -10.40
C ASN A 52 -2.96 9.46 -11.92
N LEU A 53 -3.35 8.42 -12.67
CA LEU A 53 -3.17 8.36 -14.13
C LEU A 53 -4.18 9.24 -14.88
N SER A 54 -5.34 9.53 -14.30
CA SER A 54 -6.35 10.38 -14.94
C SER A 54 -5.97 11.86 -14.94
N THR A 55 -5.20 12.31 -13.94
CA THR A 55 -4.79 13.72 -13.78
C THR A 55 -3.29 13.95 -13.95
N GLY A 56 -2.47 12.89 -13.84
CA GLY A 56 -1.01 12.98 -13.74
C GLY A 56 -0.51 13.50 -12.39
N GLU A 57 -1.40 13.72 -11.42
CA GLU A 57 -1.05 14.25 -10.09
C GLU A 57 -0.21 13.25 -9.30
N GLN A 58 0.81 13.76 -8.60
CA GLN A 58 1.69 12.99 -7.74
C GLN A 58 1.62 13.50 -6.30
N THR A 59 1.40 12.59 -5.36
CA THR A 59 1.57 12.84 -3.91
C THR A 59 2.80 12.09 -3.44
N VAL A 60 3.63 12.73 -2.61
CA VAL A 60 4.91 12.18 -2.16
C VAL A 60 4.98 12.19 -0.64
N ASN A 61 5.43 11.08 -0.05
CA ASN A 61 5.79 11.00 1.35
C ASN A 61 7.15 10.29 1.54
N LYS A 62 7.84 10.57 2.65
CA LYS A 62 9.05 9.82 3.02
C LYS A 62 8.68 8.40 3.47
N ARG A 63 9.42 7.38 3.09
CA ARG A 63 9.14 5.99 3.48
C ARG A 63 8.96 5.82 5.01
N PRO A 64 9.82 6.38 5.90
CA PRO A 64 9.67 6.22 7.35
C PRO A 64 8.61 7.12 8.01
N SER A 65 7.80 7.84 7.22
CA SER A 65 6.79 8.78 7.77
C SER A 65 5.63 8.08 8.49
N TRP A 66 5.44 6.77 8.29
CA TRP A 66 4.40 5.97 8.95
C TRP A 66 4.94 4.61 9.38
N ASP A 67 4.29 3.97 10.34
CA ASP A 67 4.66 2.65 10.85
C ASP A 67 3.52 1.63 10.70
N LEU A 68 2.32 2.03 11.09
CA LEU A 68 1.12 1.19 11.05
C LEU A 68 0.03 1.88 10.21
N ALA A 69 -0.68 1.08 9.42
CA ALA A 69 -1.86 1.53 8.67
C ALA A 69 -3.09 0.77 9.16
N PHE A 70 -4.08 1.49 9.67
CA PHE A 70 -5.32 0.96 10.23
C PHE A 70 -6.41 0.99 9.16
N HIS A 71 -6.94 -0.18 8.81
CA HIS A 71 -7.91 -0.32 7.73
C HIS A 71 -9.20 0.46 8.02
N SER A 72 -9.64 1.27 7.05
CA SER A 72 -10.84 2.11 7.19
C SER A 72 -12.13 1.44 6.71
N GLY A 73 -12.04 0.23 6.13
CA GLY A 73 -13.20 -0.58 5.73
C GLY A 73 -13.90 -1.26 6.91
N LYS A 74 -14.66 -2.33 6.64
CA LYS A 74 -15.46 -3.03 7.68
C LYS A 74 -14.58 -3.86 8.61
N GLU A 75 -13.59 -4.52 8.05
CA GLU A 75 -12.66 -5.42 8.71
C GLU A 75 -11.73 -4.65 9.64
N PHE A 76 -11.28 -5.28 10.74
CA PHE A 76 -10.36 -4.65 11.70
C PHE A 76 -8.92 -5.10 11.46
N LYS A 77 -8.40 -4.75 10.28
CA LYS A 77 -7.05 -5.11 9.84
C LYS A 77 -6.06 -3.98 10.10
N VAL A 78 -4.80 -4.34 10.36
CA VAL A 78 -3.68 -3.41 10.55
C VAL A 78 -2.50 -3.94 9.77
N THR A 79 -1.87 -3.09 8.97
CA THR A 79 -0.68 -3.44 8.19
C THR A 79 0.54 -2.67 8.69
N LEU A 80 1.71 -3.23 8.44
CA LEU A 80 3.01 -2.65 8.69
C LEU A 80 3.45 -1.80 7.50
N ASN A 81 4.43 -0.93 7.75
CA ASN A 81 5.10 -0.24 6.67
C ASN A 81 5.98 -1.18 5.85
N PHE A 82 5.42 -1.61 4.72
CA PHE A 82 6.05 -2.50 3.74
C PHE A 82 7.31 -1.92 3.10
N SER A 83 7.55 -0.61 3.22
CA SER A 83 8.63 0.07 2.51
C SER A 83 9.91 0.22 3.32
N ILE A 84 9.89 -0.08 4.61
CA ILE A 84 11.03 0.16 5.53
C ILE A 84 11.47 -1.09 6.29
N GLN A 85 11.17 -2.29 5.78
CA GLN A 85 11.63 -3.56 6.39
C GLN A 85 11.06 -3.82 7.79
N MET A 86 9.83 -3.35 8.08
CA MET A 86 9.14 -3.69 9.32
C MET A 86 8.74 -5.16 9.35
N ALA A 87 8.66 -5.70 10.58
CA ALA A 87 8.16 -7.04 10.85
C ALA A 87 7.46 -7.06 12.22
N ALA A 88 6.46 -7.93 12.38
CA ALA A 88 5.76 -8.11 13.65
C ALA A 88 5.46 -9.58 13.92
N GLY A 89 5.34 -9.94 15.19
CA GLY A 89 4.94 -11.29 15.59
C GLY A 89 4.42 -11.32 17.03
N VAL A 90 3.58 -12.31 17.32
CA VAL A 90 2.97 -12.51 18.64
C VAL A 90 4.05 -12.82 19.68
N ILE A 91 3.90 -12.24 20.87
CA ILE A 91 4.65 -12.62 22.06
C ILE A 91 3.83 -13.68 22.80
N GLU A 92 4.12 -14.95 22.56
CA GLU A 92 3.35 -16.08 23.09
C GLU A 92 3.21 -16.03 24.61
N GLY A 93 1.98 -16.18 25.10
CA GLY A 93 1.65 -16.15 26.53
C GLY A 93 1.69 -14.78 27.20
N ALA A 94 2.03 -13.69 26.49
CA ALA A 94 2.02 -12.36 27.07
C ALA A 94 0.58 -11.85 27.25
N THR A 95 0.22 -11.52 28.49
CA THR A 95 -1.09 -10.93 28.84
C THR A 95 -0.97 -9.50 29.38
N ASP A 96 0.23 -9.07 29.77
CA ASP A 96 0.53 -7.72 30.25
C ASP A 96 1.67 -7.12 29.41
N ILE A 97 1.36 -6.03 28.70
CA ILE A 97 2.32 -5.32 27.88
C ILE A 97 3.46 -4.72 28.72
N ASN A 98 3.21 -4.31 29.96
CA ASN A 98 4.24 -3.71 30.80
C ASN A 98 5.27 -4.74 31.28
N ALA A 99 4.92 -6.02 31.33
CA ALA A 99 5.81 -7.11 31.73
C ALA A 99 6.79 -7.55 30.62
N VAL A 100 6.51 -7.22 29.35
CA VAL A 100 7.42 -7.48 28.23
C VAL A 100 8.67 -6.61 28.39
N THR A 101 9.85 -7.20 28.24
CA THR A 101 11.17 -6.55 28.31
C THR A 101 12.08 -7.01 27.17
N SER A 102 13.15 -6.27 26.88
CA SER A 102 14.17 -6.66 25.88
C SER A 102 14.73 -8.05 26.16
N ALA A 103 14.93 -8.41 27.43
CA ALA A 103 15.40 -9.73 27.84
C ALA A 103 14.39 -10.83 27.50
N SER A 104 13.10 -10.61 27.80
CA SER A 104 12.03 -11.61 27.58
C SER A 104 11.80 -11.97 26.11
N VAL A 105 12.12 -11.05 25.18
CA VAL A 105 11.87 -11.23 23.73
C VAL A 105 13.15 -11.42 22.91
N LYS A 106 14.31 -11.59 23.55
CA LYS A 106 15.62 -11.64 22.89
C LYS A 106 15.71 -12.66 21.75
N ASP A 107 15.08 -13.82 21.92
CA ASP A 107 15.06 -14.85 20.87
C ASP A 107 14.05 -14.55 19.76
N LEU A 108 12.93 -13.89 20.07
CA LEU A 108 11.98 -13.41 19.07
C LEU A 108 12.62 -12.32 18.19
N GLN A 109 13.44 -11.43 18.76
CA GLN A 109 14.16 -10.41 18.01
C GLN A 109 15.10 -10.98 16.94
N LYS A 110 15.56 -12.23 17.07
CA LYS A 110 16.36 -12.91 16.04
C LYS A 110 15.51 -13.41 14.86
N LYS A 111 14.22 -13.66 15.08
CA LYS A 111 13.29 -14.26 14.11
C LYS A 111 12.44 -13.22 13.39
N ILE A 112 11.92 -12.22 14.12
CA ILE A 112 10.96 -11.21 13.64
C ILE A 112 11.71 -10.11 12.87
N LYS A 113 12.24 -10.47 11.71
CA LYS A 113 13.02 -9.58 10.84
C LYS A 113 12.78 -9.92 9.37
N VAL A 114 12.88 -8.90 8.53
CA VAL A 114 12.97 -9.04 7.08
C VAL A 114 14.37 -9.49 6.69
N GLY A 115 14.47 -10.28 5.62
CA GLY A 115 15.75 -10.67 5.00
C GLY A 115 16.55 -11.69 5.79
N THR A 116 15.90 -12.63 6.50
CA THR A 116 16.62 -13.70 7.22
C THR A 116 17.03 -14.86 6.31
N PHE A 117 16.66 -14.83 5.03
CA PHE A 117 16.87 -15.90 4.05
C PHE A 117 16.29 -17.25 4.49
N LYS A 118 15.15 -17.21 5.18
CA LYS A 118 14.37 -18.38 5.59
C LYS A 118 12.92 -18.19 5.19
N ALA A 119 12.34 -19.17 4.51
CA ALA A 119 10.95 -19.12 4.04
C ALA A 119 9.95 -18.76 5.16
N GLU A 120 10.14 -19.30 6.36
CA GLU A 120 9.27 -19.07 7.52
C GLU A 120 9.12 -17.60 7.95
N ASN A 121 10.06 -16.72 7.56
CA ASN A 121 10.05 -15.33 8.01
C ASN A 121 9.00 -14.47 7.30
N GLU A 122 8.40 -14.97 6.22
CA GLU A 122 7.24 -14.36 5.56
C GLU A 122 6.05 -14.17 6.54
N ASN A 123 5.93 -15.04 7.54
CA ASN A 123 4.87 -14.95 8.54
C ASN A 123 4.95 -13.66 9.39
N TYR A 124 6.11 -13.00 9.42
CA TYR A 124 6.31 -11.78 10.21
C TYR A 124 6.09 -10.48 9.41
N VAL A 125 5.73 -10.57 8.13
CA VAL A 125 5.33 -9.43 7.31
C VAL A 125 3.91 -9.62 6.81
N ASP A 126 3.27 -8.56 6.34
CA ASP A 126 1.94 -8.69 5.73
C ASP A 126 1.99 -9.48 4.42
N ASN A 127 0.85 -10.01 3.97
CA ASN A 127 0.78 -10.63 2.66
C ASN A 127 1.23 -9.63 1.58
N VAL A 128 2.24 -10.03 0.81
CA VAL A 128 2.88 -9.23 -0.22
C VAL A 128 2.00 -8.99 -1.44
N GLU A 129 0.85 -9.66 -1.57
CA GLU A 129 -0.14 -9.44 -2.64
C GLU A 129 -1.06 -8.23 -2.41
N GLY A 130 -1.11 -7.68 -1.19
CA GLY A 130 -1.86 -6.44 -0.93
C GLY A 130 -3.37 -6.60 -0.68
N ASN A 131 -3.91 -7.82 -0.65
CA ASN A 131 -5.31 -8.09 -0.31
C ASN A 131 -5.59 -7.97 1.20
N TYR A 132 -5.26 -6.85 1.83
CA TYR A 132 -5.20 -6.77 3.29
C TYR A 132 -6.55 -6.94 4.00
N ALA A 133 -7.66 -6.62 3.34
CA ALA A 133 -9.00 -6.77 3.92
C ALA A 133 -9.35 -8.24 4.19
N SER A 134 -9.12 -9.14 3.22
CA SER A 134 -9.41 -10.57 3.33
C SER A 134 -8.20 -11.44 3.66
N GLY A 135 -7.00 -10.92 3.41
CA GLY A 135 -5.74 -11.64 3.49
C GLY A 135 -5.10 -11.62 4.88
N ARG A 136 -3.95 -12.29 4.94
CA ARG A 136 -3.08 -12.32 6.11
C ARG A 136 -2.31 -11.01 6.26
N THR A 137 -2.31 -10.50 7.49
CA THR A 137 -1.42 -9.44 7.97
C THR A 137 -0.51 -10.03 9.06
N ALA A 138 0.63 -9.42 9.33
CA ALA A 138 1.53 -9.84 10.42
C ALA A 138 0.89 -9.69 11.80
N ILE A 139 0.01 -8.69 11.93
CA ILE A 139 -0.87 -8.50 13.07
C ILE A 139 -2.21 -9.13 12.71
N ALA A 140 -2.69 -10.10 13.49
CA ALA A 140 -3.99 -10.73 13.24
C ALA A 140 -5.13 -9.70 13.26
N GLU A 141 -6.26 -10.04 12.64
CA GLU A 141 -7.44 -9.19 12.70
C GLU A 141 -7.86 -8.95 14.16
N ILE A 142 -8.15 -7.69 14.50
CA ILE A 142 -8.45 -7.31 15.87
C ILE A 142 -9.82 -7.89 16.24
N SER A 143 -9.86 -8.73 17.26
CA SER A 143 -11.06 -9.35 17.80
C SER A 143 -11.96 -8.34 18.49
N ALA A 144 -13.27 -8.61 18.48
CA ALA A 144 -14.23 -7.88 19.30
C ALA A 144 -14.13 -8.23 20.80
N ASP A 145 -13.54 -9.39 21.12
CA ASP A 145 -13.17 -9.75 22.49
C ASP A 145 -11.73 -9.28 22.76
N ASP A 146 -11.59 -8.29 23.64
CA ASP A 146 -10.30 -7.71 24.05
C ASP A 146 -9.32 -8.76 24.58
N ALA A 147 -9.81 -9.82 25.24
CA ALA A 147 -8.95 -10.87 25.78
C ALA A 147 -8.29 -11.73 24.69
N GLN A 148 -8.82 -11.74 23.47
CA GLN A 148 -8.23 -12.46 22.33
C GLN A 148 -7.20 -11.62 21.56
N ASN A 149 -7.05 -10.34 21.90
CA ASN A 149 -6.13 -9.43 21.21
C ASN A 149 -4.72 -9.55 21.78
N ALA A 150 -3.87 -10.28 21.04
CA ALA A 150 -2.50 -10.56 21.43
C ALA A 150 -1.60 -9.31 21.56
N ILE A 151 -0.52 -9.47 22.32
CA ILE A 151 0.58 -8.51 22.40
C ILE A 151 1.63 -8.90 21.35
N TYR A 152 2.06 -7.92 20.56
CA TYR A 152 3.01 -8.11 19.46
C TYR A 152 4.35 -7.45 19.77
N LEU A 153 5.43 -8.12 19.35
CA LEU A 153 6.73 -7.53 19.17
C LEU A 153 6.81 -6.96 17.76
N VAL A 154 7.20 -5.70 17.62
CA VAL A 154 7.33 -5.00 16.33
C VAL A 154 8.75 -4.52 16.13
N ASN A 155 9.38 -4.99 15.06
CA ASN A 155 10.58 -4.41 14.51
C ASN A 155 10.17 -3.17 13.69
N LEU A 156 10.64 -1.99 14.08
CA LEU A 156 10.32 -0.72 13.41
C LEU A 156 11.04 -0.54 12.07
N GLY A 157 11.84 -1.51 11.66
CA GLY A 157 12.50 -1.51 10.35
C GLY A 157 13.73 -0.61 10.32
N LYS A 158 13.98 0.01 9.17
CA LYS A 158 15.20 0.77 8.88
C LYS A 158 14.90 2.23 8.57
N GLU A 159 15.81 3.11 8.99
CA GLU A 159 15.87 4.49 8.50
C GLU A 159 16.28 4.53 7.03
N ILE A 160 16.17 5.70 6.40
CA ILE A 160 16.79 5.94 5.08
C ILE A 160 18.31 5.85 5.22
N TYR A 161 18.99 5.24 4.25
CA TYR A 161 20.45 5.24 4.18
C TYR A 161 20.96 6.63 3.81
N THR A 162 21.93 7.15 4.56
CA THR A 162 22.40 8.56 4.44
C THR A 162 23.85 8.71 4.02
N GLU A 163 24.58 7.61 3.85
CA GLU A 163 25.97 7.65 3.39
C GLU A 163 26.04 7.53 1.86
N ASP A 164 27.24 7.65 1.31
CA ASP A 164 27.49 7.58 -0.13
C ASP A 164 27.10 6.22 -0.71
N ILE A 165 26.32 6.24 -1.80
CA ILE A 165 25.93 5.03 -2.53
C ILE A 165 26.73 4.94 -3.82
N THR A 166 27.35 3.78 -4.05
CA THR A 166 28.12 3.53 -5.28
C THR A 166 27.22 3.66 -6.51
N LEU A 167 27.74 4.29 -7.57
CA LEU A 167 27.01 4.49 -8.82
C LEU A 167 26.40 3.19 -9.35
N GLY A 168 25.11 3.24 -9.71
CA GLY A 168 24.36 2.09 -10.22
C GLY A 168 23.78 1.18 -9.14
N GLN A 169 24.08 1.40 -7.86
CA GLN A 169 23.46 0.70 -6.74
C GLN A 169 22.26 1.47 -6.18
N ALA A 170 21.41 0.75 -5.45
CA ALA A 170 20.37 1.32 -4.63
C ALA A 170 20.43 0.66 -3.24
N ILE A 171 20.36 1.46 -2.17
CA ILE A 171 20.38 0.98 -0.78
C ILE A 171 19.04 1.31 -0.14
N THR A 172 18.33 0.26 0.27
CA THR A 172 16.93 0.36 0.67
C THR A 172 16.72 0.55 2.18
N GLY A 173 17.77 0.48 2.99
CA GLY A 173 17.68 0.71 4.44
C GLY A 173 19.02 1.07 5.08
N GLY A 174 18.99 1.95 6.07
CA GLY A 174 20.12 2.38 6.88
C GLY A 174 20.10 1.80 8.29
N ALA A 175 20.22 2.69 9.29
CA ALA A 175 20.22 2.31 10.70
C ALA A 175 18.90 1.65 11.15
N ASP A 176 18.96 0.79 12.16
CA ASP A 176 17.77 0.19 12.77
C ASP A 176 16.92 1.26 13.49
N ARG A 177 15.60 1.21 13.28
CA ARG A 177 14.63 2.08 13.97
C ARG A 177 14.26 1.58 15.37
N GLY A 178 14.75 0.39 15.75
CA GLY A 178 14.51 -0.22 17.04
C GLY A 178 13.25 -1.08 17.10
N TRP A 179 12.75 -1.29 18.31
CA TRP A 179 11.65 -2.22 18.59
C TRP A 179 10.59 -1.57 19.46
N LYS A 180 9.34 -1.99 19.26
CA LYS A 180 8.21 -1.66 20.14
C LYS A 180 7.47 -2.92 20.53
N LYS A 181 6.80 -2.86 21.68
CA LYS A 181 5.72 -3.76 22.06
C LYS A 181 4.39 -3.05 21.81
N ILE A 182 3.42 -3.74 21.21
CA ILE A 182 2.10 -3.17 20.93
C ILE A 182 0.98 -4.11 21.34
N GLN A 183 -0.18 -3.56 21.64
CA GLN A 183 -1.45 -4.27 21.73
C GLN A 183 -2.52 -3.40 21.07
N ILE A 184 -3.37 -4.00 20.24
CA ILE A 184 -4.44 -3.28 19.56
C ILE A 184 -5.77 -3.91 19.92
N THR A 185 -6.73 -3.08 20.30
CA THR A 185 -8.11 -3.48 20.65
C THR A 185 -9.08 -2.65 19.82
N ARG A 186 -10.34 -3.08 19.71
CA ARG A 186 -11.37 -2.27 19.06
C ARG A 186 -11.79 -1.13 19.99
N ASN A 187 -12.14 0.01 19.41
CA ASN A 187 -12.73 1.13 20.12
C ASN A 187 -13.91 1.67 19.31
N GLY A 188 -15.12 1.17 19.59
CA GLY A 188 -16.29 1.39 18.74
C GLY A 188 -16.03 0.87 17.32
N ASN A 189 -16.15 1.75 16.32
CA ASN A 189 -15.82 1.43 14.93
C ASN A 189 -14.33 1.64 14.58
N GLY A 190 -13.53 2.15 15.52
CA GLY A 190 -12.10 2.42 15.36
C GLY A 190 -11.23 1.48 16.18
N TYR A 191 -9.99 1.90 16.42
CA TYR A 191 -8.98 1.11 17.10
C TYR A 191 -8.47 1.86 18.33
N LYS A 192 -7.96 1.11 19.28
CA LYS A 192 -7.14 1.61 20.38
C LYS A 192 -5.79 0.91 20.33
N LEU A 193 -4.75 1.68 20.04
CA LEU A 193 -3.36 1.21 20.00
C LEU A 193 -2.70 1.54 21.34
N LYS A 194 -2.19 0.50 22.01
CA LYS A 194 -1.24 0.62 23.11
C LYS A 194 0.15 0.30 22.58
N TYR A 195 1.15 1.12 22.91
CA TYR A 195 2.51 0.87 22.47
C TYR A 195 3.55 1.43 23.43
N ALA A 196 4.72 0.79 23.48
CA ALA A 196 5.84 1.15 24.34
C ALA A 196 7.17 0.65 23.80
N ASP A 197 8.27 1.27 24.25
CA ASP A 197 9.60 0.65 24.16
C ASP A 197 9.64 -0.63 24.99
N LEU A 198 10.51 -1.58 24.63
CA LEU A 198 10.52 -2.91 25.26
C LEU A 198 10.70 -2.82 26.78
N ASP A 199 11.66 -2.05 27.27
CA ASP A 199 11.95 -1.95 28.70
C ASP A 199 11.14 -0.86 29.44
N ALA A 200 10.17 -0.22 28.77
CA ALA A 200 9.27 0.72 29.42
C ALA A 200 8.27 0.01 30.32
N THR A 201 8.05 0.56 31.51
CA THR A 201 7.10 0.04 32.52
C THR A 201 5.68 0.58 32.36
N THR A 202 5.48 1.51 31.42
CA THR A 202 4.18 2.07 31.04
C THR A 202 4.08 2.15 29.53
N TYR A 203 2.85 2.23 29.01
CA TYR A 203 2.57 2.38 27.58
C TYR A 203 1.87 3.70 27.29
N LYS A 204 2.02 4.15 26.04
CA LYS A 204 1.17 5.17 25.44
C LYS A 204 -0.08 4.53 24.86
N GLU A 205 -1.16 5.27 24.83
CA GLU A 205 -2.43 4.86 24.25
C GLU A 205 -2.95 5.92 23.29
N VAL A 206 -3.41 5.49 22.11
CA VAL A 206 -4.02 6.36 21.11
C VAL A 206 -5.28 5.72 20.54
N ILE A 207 -6.31 6.52 20.34
CA ILE A 207 -7.53 6.12 19.62
C ILE A 207 -7.35 6.50 18.16
N ILE A 208 -7.47 5.53 17.26
CA ILE A 208 -7.38 5.72 15.82
C ILE A 208 -8.76 5.53 15.21
N ASN A 209 -9.27 6.58 14.58
CA ASN A 209 -10.58 6.55 13.93
C ASN A 209 -10.44 6.12 12.46
N LYS A 210 -11.41 5.31 11.99
CA LYS A 210 -11.52 4.98 10.56
C LYS A 210 -11.95 6.20 9.77
N ASN A 211 -11.35 6.41 8.60
CA ASN A 211 -11.75 7.46 7.68
C ASN A 211 -12.21 6.85 6.34
N PRO A 212 -13.51 6.84 6.03
CA PRO A 212 -14.04 6.15 4.85
C PRO A 212 -13.58 6.72 3.50
N ALA A 213 -13.00 7.92 3.48
CA ALA A 213 -12.41 8.51 2.26
C ALA A 213 -11.08 7.84 1.85
N TYR A 214 -10.42 7.14 2.77
CA TYR A 214 -9.13 6.49 2.56
C TYR A 214 -9.24 4.97 2.75
N HIS A 215 -8.25 4.23 2.25
CA HIS A 215 -8.12 2.81 2.58
C HIS A 215 -7.65 2.59 4.02
N PHE A 216 -6.77 3.48 4.50
CA PHE A 216 -6.15 3.38 5.81
C PHE A 216 -6.02 4.74 6.50
N THR A 217 -6.07 4.72 7.83
CA THR A 217 -5.55 5.79 8.69
C THR A 217 -4.14 5.41 9.13
N PHE A 218 -3.15 6.27 8.93
CA PHE A 218 -1.74 5.95 9.19
C PHE A 218 -1.27 6.56 10.52
N PHE A 219 -0.43 5.82 11.24
CA PHE A 219 0.18 6.27 12.48
C PHE A 219 1.70 6.08 12.48
N ASN A 220 2.41 7.04 13.05
CA ASN A 220 3.86 6.98 13.29
C ASN A 220 4.12 6.90 14.80
N MET A 221 4.65 5.77 15.26
CA MET A 221 4.91 5.52 16.68
C MET A 221 6.15 6.27 17.20
N LYS A 222 7.11 6.64 16.33
CA LYS A 222 8.26 7.47 16.74
C LYS A 222 7.85 8.93 16.95
N GLU A 223 6.98 9.45 16.08
CA GLU A 223 6.50 10.83 16.14
C GLU A 223 5.23 11.00 16.99
N ASP A 224 4.60 9.89 17.41
CA ASP A 224 3.39 9.89 18.23
C ASP A 224 2.24 10.69 17.59
N LYS A 225 1.98 10.41 16.31
CA LYS A 225 0.94 11.13 15.55
C LYS A 225 0.36 10.34 14.39
N GLU A 226 -0.89 10.65 14.07
CA GLU A 226 -1.49 10.29 12.79
C GLU A 226 -0.84 11.10 11.65
N VAL A 227 -0.69 10.50 10.47
CA VAL A 227 0.01 11.10 9.32
C VAL A 227 -0.78 10.89 8.03
N SER A 228 -0.63 11.82 7.09
CA SER A 228 -1.16 11.68 5.73
C SER A 228 -0.11 11.04 4.82
N VAL A 229 -0.50 9.98 4.11
CA VAL A 229 0.42 9.16 3.30
C VAL A 229 -0.17 8.95 1.91
N GLN A 230 -1.23 8.16 1.81
CA GLN A 230 -1.95 7.90 0.57
C GLN A 230 -2.95 9.04 0.28
N PRO A 231 -3.19 9.38 -1.00
CA PRO A 231 -4.37 10.12 -1.40
C PRO A 231 -5.66 9.37 -1.04
N GLU A 232 -6.80 10.05 -1.19
CA GLU A 232 -8.11 9.39 -1.07
C GLU A 232 -8.17 8.16 -1.99
N LYS A 233 -8.92 7.15 -1.58
CA LYS A 233 -8.84 5.79 -2.14
C LYS A 233 -9.09 5.64 -3.64
N ASN A 234 -9.75 6.62 -4.26
CA ASN A 234 -10.05 6.67 -5.71
C ASN A 234 -9.22 7.74 -6.45
N LYS A 235 -8.22 8.34 -5.80
CA LYS A 235 -7.39 9.43 -6.34
C LYS A 235 -5.93 9.01 -6.55
N TRP A 236 -5.66 7.71 -6.61
CA TRP A 236 -4.34 7.18 -6.96
C TRP A 236 -4.48 5.77 -7.56
N ASP A 237 -3.59 5.46 -8.49
CA ASP A 237 -3.58 4.20 -9.24
C ASP A 237 -2.29 3.44 -9.02
N LEU A 238 -1.14 4.13 -9.00
CA LEU A 238 0.19 3.54 -8.87
C LEU A 238 0.94 4.10 -7.66
N CYS A 239 1.82 3.28 -7.05
CA CYS A 239 2.76 3.70 -6.02
C CYS A 239 4.18 3.24 -6.37
N PHE A 240 5.11 4.17 -6.52
CA PHE A 240 6.52 3.90 -6.75
C PHE A 240 7.29 3.97 -5.43
N THR A 241 7.97 2.88 -5.06
CA THR A 241 8.65 2.80 -3.76
C THR A 241 9.61 1.60 -3.64
N VAL A 242 10.12 1.39 -2.42
CA VAL A 242 10.77 0.17 -1.95
C VAL A 242 9.70 -0.76 -1.39
N PHE A 243 9.82 -2.07 -1.64
CA PHE A 243 8.82 -3.03 -1.20
C PHE A 243 9.45 -4.29 -0.61
N VAL A 244 9.00 -4.70 0.58
CA VAL A 244 9.28 -6.03 1.10
C VAL A 244 8.41 -7.04 0.35
N ASN A 245 9.05 -7.87 -0.46
CA ASN A 245 8.42 -8.95 -1.22
C ASN A 245 8.89 -10.32 -0.69
N VAL A 246 8.44 -11.40 -1.31
CA VAL A 246 8.87 -12.78 -1.01
C VAL A 246 9.54 -13.40 -2.22
N ILE A 247 10.68 -14.04 -2.00
CA ILE A 247 11.31 -14.95 -2.96
C ILE A 247 10.93 -16.37 -2.54
N ALA A 248 10.26 -17.10 -3.43
CA ALA A 248 9.81 -18.47 -3.16
C ALA A 248 10.98 -19.34 -2.66
N GLY A 249 10.77 -20.00 -1.51
CA GLY A 249 11.78 -20.83 -0.85
C GLY A 249 12.86 -20.07 -0.06
N SER A 250 13.04 -18.76 -0.26
CA SER A 250 14.05 -17.94 0.43
C SER A 250 13.47 -16.96 1.46
N GLY A 251 12.15 -16.76 1.46
CA GLY A 251 11.46 -15.85 2.38
C GLY A 251 11.50 -14.40 1.90
N THR A 252 11.41 -13.45 2.83
CA THR A 252 11.27 -12.04 2.49
C THR A 252 12.55 -11.45 1.89
N TYR A 253 12.43 -10.58 0.90
CA TYR A 253 13.50 -9.78 0.33
C TYR A 253 13.02 -8.35 0.04
N THR A 254 13.91 -7.36 0.12
CA THR A 254 13.54 -5.95 -0.11
C THR A 254 13.91 -5.52 -1.52
N TYR A 255 12.91 -5.17 -2.32
CA TYR A 255 13.07 -4.70 -3.68
C TYR A 255 13.11 -3.18 -3.71
N SER A 256 14.09 -2.60 -4.41
CA SER A 256 14.01 -1.19 -4.86
C SER A 256 13.22 -1.10 -6.16
N ASP A 257 12.85 0.14 -6.54
CA ASP A 257 12.27 0.46 -7.85
C ASP A 257 11.06 -0.44 -8.15
N PHE A 258 10.15 -0.51 -7.18
CA PHE A 258 8.96 -1.36 -7.21
C PHE A 258 7.73 -0.50 -7.47
N VAL A 259 6.79 -1.04 -8.25
CA VAL A 259 5.55 -0.34 -8.60
C VAL A 259 4.35 -1.16 -8.14
N LEU A 260 3.60 -0.62 -7.18
CA LEU A 260 2.34 -1.19 -6.74
C LEU A 260 1.17 -0.55 -7.50
N HIS A 261 0.06 -1.26 -7.65
CA HIS A 261 -1.20 -0.68 -8.13
C HIS A 261 -2.34 -0.82 -7.12
N ASN A 262 -3.28 0.13 -7.13
CA ASN A 262 -4.35 0.27 -6.13
C ASN A 262 -5.48 -0.77 -6.28
N THR A 263 -5.19 -2.03 -5.96
CA THR A 263 -6.17 -3.14 -6.03
C THR A 263 -7.42 -2.88 -5.18
N MET A 264 -7.26 -2.30 -3.99
CA MET A 264 -8.39 -1.96 -3.10
C MET A 264 -9.29 -0.85 -3.66
N GLY A 265 -8.75 0.01 -4.52
CA GLY A 265 -9.50 1.02 -5.28
C GLY A 265 -10.14 0.48 -6.57
N GLY A 266 -9.96 -0.82 -6.87
CA GLY A 266 -10.46 -1.44 -8.10
C GLY A 266 -9.55 -1.25 -9.31
N VAL A 267 -8.30 -0.82 -9.12
CA VAL A 267 -7.33 -0.73 -10.21
C VAL A 267 -6.86 -2.13 -10.58
N GLY A 268 -6.93 -2.44 -11.87
CA GLY A 268 -6.44 -3.68 -12.44
C GLY A 268 -5.21 -3.43 -13.29
N ALA A 269 -4.25 -4.36 -13.29
CA ALA A 269 -3.11 -4.28 -14.20
C ALA A 269 -2.72 -5.64 -14.75
N TYR A 270 -2.14 -5.66 -15.94
CA TYR A 270 -1.45 -6.84 -16.48
C TYR A 270 -0.29 -6.45 -17.39
N MET A 271 0.66 -7.38 -17.53
CA MET A 271 1.84 -7.23 -18.38
C MET A 271 1.57 -7.83 -19.76
N VAL A 272 1.97 -7.10 -20.81
CA VAL A 272 2.09 -7.62 -22.17
C VAL A 272 3.57 -7.87 -22.44
N GLU A 273 3.91 -9.13 -22.70
CA GLU A 273 5.23 -9.51 -23.20
C GLU A 273 5.18 -9.63 -24.73
N VAL A 274 6.04 -8.88 -25.41
CA VAL A 274 6.18 -8.93 -26.86
C VAL A 274 7.19 -10.01 -27.24
N PRO A 275 6.82 -10.99 -28.08
CA PRO A 275 7.75 -12.02 -28.55
C PRO A 275 8.93 -11.41 -29.32
N SER A 276 10.10 -12.05 -29.24
CA SER A 276 11.32 -11.60 -29.95
C SER A 276 11.19 -11.57 -31.48
N SER A 277 10.17 -12.23 -32.04
CA SER A 277 9.83 -12.19 -33.46
C SER A 277 9.10 -10.91 -33.90
N GLN A 278 8.73 -10.03 -32.96
CA GLN A 278 8.03 -8.77 -33.23
C GLN A 278 8.81 -7.57 -32.70
N ASN A 279 8.59 -6.40 -33.30
CA ASN A 279 9.14 -5.15 -32.79
C ASN A 279 8.25 -4.59 -31.67
N ALA A 280 8.75 -4.56 -30.43
CA ALA A 280 7.98 -4.10 -29.28
C ALA A 280 7.54 -2.64 -29.34
N ALA A 281 8.32 -1.76 -29.98
CA ALA A 281 7.94 -0.36 -30.15
C ALA A 281 6.76 -0.22 -31.12
N ASP A 282 6.74 -0.99 -32.21
CA ASP A 282 5.64 -1.01 -33.16
C ASP A 282 4.37 -1.58 -32.53
N VAL A 283 4.49 -2.69 -31.78
CA VAL A 283 3.37 -3.31 -31.05
C VAL A 283 2.79 -2.34 -30.03
N TYR A 284 3.63 -1.69 -29.21
CA TYR A 284 3.16 -0.69 -28.24
C TYR A 284 2.45 0.48 -28.94
N LYS A 285 2.99 0.95 -30.06
CA LYS A 285 2.43 2.08 -30.83
C LYS A 285 1.05 1.74 -31.39
N SER A 286 0.88 0.55 -31.98
CA SER A 286 -0.38 0.11 -32.58
C SER A 286 -1.40 -0.43 -31.59
N PHE A 287 -0.99 -0.79 -30.36
CA PHE A 287 -1.90 -1.34 -29.35
C PHE A 287 -3.07 -0.39 -29.06
N SER A 288 -4.28 -0.93 -29.11
CA SER A 288 -5.55 -0.21 -29.05
C SER A 288 -6.54 -0.90 -28.10
N THR A 289 -7.72 -0.32 -27.92
CA THR A 289 -8.79 -0.91 -27.08
C THR A 289 -9.22 -2.30 -27.53
N THR A 290 -9.16 -2.62 -28.83
CA THR A 290 -9.53 -3.95 -29.35
C THR A 290 -8.53 -5.04 -28.99
N ASP A 291 -7.30 -4.66 -28.65
CA ASP A 291 -6.24 -5.59 -28.26
C ASP A 291 -6.27 -5.92 -26.75
N VAL A 292 -7.09 -5.21 -25.97
CA VAL A 292 -7.21 -5.40 -24.53
C VAL A 292 -7.89 -6.74 -24.22
N ASP A 293 -7.19 -7.57 -23.46
CA ASP A 293 -7.73 -8.81 -22.93
C ASP A 293 -8.21 -8.58 -21.49
N ASN A 294 -9.52 -8.36 -21.33
CA ASN A 294 -10.13 -8.11 -20.03
C ASN A 294 -9.94 -9.26 -19.03
N SER A 295 -9.68 -10.49 -19.51
CA SER A 295 -9.48 -11.65 -18.62
C SER A 295 -8.11 -11.65 -17.94
N LYS A 296 -7.15 -10.85 -18.43
CA LYS A 296 -5.79 -10.77 -17.87
C LYS A 296 -5.63 -9.81 -16.72
N PHE A 297 -6.59 -8.90 -16.50
CA PHE A 297 -6.48 -7.91 -15.42
C PHE A 297 -6.38 -8.59 -14.05
N VAL A 298 -5.32 -8.23 -13.31
CA VAL A 298 -5.09 -8.67 -11.95
C VAL A 298 -5.58 -7.61 -10.98
N TYR A 299 -6.60 -7.97 -10.19
CA TYR A 299 -7.22 -7.11 -9.17
C TYR A 299 -6.91 -7.54 -7.74
N ASN A 300 -6.26 -8.69 -7.57
CA ASN A 300 -6.00 -9.32 -6.29
C ASN A 300 -4.49 -9.51 -6.02
N ASP A 301 -3.62 -8.87 -6.78
CA ASP A 301 -2.20 -8.81 -6.46
C ASP A 301 -1.66 -7.46 -6.92
N HIS A 302 -1.41 -6.55 -5.98
CA HIS A 302 -0.89 -5.20 -6.27
C HIS A 302 0.52 -5.18 -6.87
N ARG A 303 1.16 -6.35 -7.05
CA ARG A 303 2.50 -6.50 -7.67
C ARG A 303 2.45 -6.82 -9.17
N ALA A 304 1.29 -6.77 -9.82
CA ALA A 304 1.17 -7.15 -11.24
C ALA A 304 2.16 -6.40 -12.16
N ILE A 305 2.48 -5.14 -11.84
CA ILE A 305 3.63 -4.43 -12.40
C ILE A 305 4.89 -4.80 -11.61
N GLY A 306 4.92 -4.44 -10.32
CA GLY A 306 5.93 -4.84 -9.35
C GLY A 306 7.35 -4.58 -9.84
N SER A 307 8.12 -5.66 -9.93
CA SER A 307 9.51 -5.68 -10.40
C SER A 307 9.66 -6.06 -11.88
N ASN A 308 8.57 -6.32 -12.60
CA ASN A 308 8.61 -6.99 -13.90
C ASN A 308 8.96 -6.06 -15.07
N TRP A 309 9.30 -4.79 -14.79
CA TRP A 309 9.64 -3.80 -15.82
C TRP A 309 11.16 -3.60 -16.00
N ARG A 310 11.99 -4.19 -15.13
CA ARG A 310 13.43 -3.90 -15.07
C ARG A 310 14.30 -5.04 -14.56
N ASP A 311 15.53 -5.04 -15.05
CA ASP A 311 16.65 -5.79 -14.50
C ASP A 311 17.58 -4.85 -13.73
N VAL A 312 17.66 -5.05 -12.42
CA VAL A 312 18.45 -4.21 -11.52
C VAL A 312 19.94 -4.52 -11.56
N LEU A 313 20.36 -5.70 -12.01
CA LEU A 313 21.76 -6.11 -12.14
C LEU A 313 22.38 -5.49 -13.39
N ASN A 314 21.68 -5.62 -14.52
CA ASN A 314 22.10 -5.03 -15.79
C ASN A 314 21.75 -3.53 -15.89
N ARG A 315 20.94 -3.02 -14.95
CA ARG A 315 20.48 -1.62 -14.88
C ARG A 315 19.70 -1.19 -16.12
N ILE A 316 18.87 -2.10 -16.64
CA ILE A 316 18.07 -1.88 -17.84
C ILE A 316 16.58 -1.95 -17.54
N VAL A 317 15.80 -1.26 -18.36
CA VAL A 317 14.37 -1.48 -18.51
C VAL A 317 14.17 -2.58 -19.55
N TYR A 318 13.24 -3.49 -19.32
CA TYR A 318 12.90 -4.49 -20.32
C TYR A 318 12.22 -3.82 -21.52
N ASN A 319 12.82 -3.97 -22.70
CA ASN A 319 12.35 -3.31 -23.93
C ASN A 319 11.26 -4.09 -24.67
N ASN A 320 10.93 -5.30 -24.20
CA ASN A 320 9.94 -6.20 -24.79
C ASN A 320 8.66 -6.29 -23.93
N VAL A 321 8.47 -5.43 -22.94
CA VAL A 321 7.27 -5.43 -22.10
C VAL A 321 6.63 -4.05 -22.02
N PHE A 322 5.30 -4.04 -21.90
CA PHE A 322 4.53 -2.88 -21.48
C PHE A 322 3.33 -3.35 -20.66
N PHE A 323 2.64 -2.43 -20.00
CA PHE A 323 1.59 -2.75 -19.05
C PHE A 323 0.27 -2.13 -19.49
N ILE A 324 -0.81 -2.86 -19.24
CA ILE A 324 -2.17 -2.35 -19.38
C ILE A 324 -2.73 -2.15 -17.98
N ILE A 325 -3.26 -0.96 -17.72
CA ILE A 325 -3.82 -0.58 -16.43
C ILE A 325 -5.25 -0.10 -16.65
N LYS A 326 -6.19 -0.59 -15.85
CA LYS A 326 -7.56 -0.08 -15.77
C LYS A 326 -7.74 0.61 -14.44
N ASP A 327 -7.98 1.91 -14.46
CA ASP A 327 -8.16 2.70 -13.24
C ASP A 327 -9.50 2.41 -12.56
N SER A 328 -9.73 3.04 -11.41
CA SER A 328 -10.96 2.90 -10.62
C SER A 328 -12.22 3.44 -11.33
N ASN A 329 -12.05 4.31 -12.33
CA ASN A 329 -13.14 4.86 -13.15
C ASN A 329 -13.39 4.04 -14.43
N GLY A 330 -12.57 3.02 -14.69
CA GLY A 330 -12.66 2.14 -15.84
C GLY A 330 -11.90 2.62 -17.08
N VAL A 331 -11.14 3.71 -17.00
CA VAL A 331 -10.25 4.18 -18.08
C VAL A 331 -9.08 3.22 -18.19
N ILE A 332 -8.77 2.80 -19.42
CA ILE A 332 -7.69 1.86 -19.71
C ILE A 332 -6.51 2.61 -20.30
N TYR A 333 -5.32 2.35 -19.76
CA TYR A 333 -4.06 2.95 -20.16
C TYR A 333 -3.09 1.87 -20.64
N LYS A 334 -2.28 2.21 -21.64
CA LYS A 334 -1.02 1.50 -21.92
C LYS A 334 0.15 2.28 -21.35
N LEU A 335 1.06 1.61 -20.65
CA LEU A 335 2.20 2.20 -19.96
C LEU A 335 3.49 1.46 -20.32
N LYS A 336 4.56 2.20 -20.63
CA LYS A 336 5.88 1.65 -20.93
C LYS A 336 6.96 2.44 -20.19
N PHE A 337 7.90 1.72 -19.59
CA PHE A 337 9.03 2.34 -18.89
C PHE A 337 10.12 2.76 -19.89
N ASN A 338 10.77 3.88 -19.62
CA ASN A 338 11.81 4.47 -20.48
C ASN A 338 13.20 4.34 -19.85
N ARG A 339 13.31 4.55 -18.53
CA ARG A 339 14.59 4.45 -17.82
C ARG A 339 14.44 3.99 -16.38
N LEU A 340 15.50 3.39 -15.85
CA LEU A 340 15.70 3.04 -14.45
C LEU A 340 16.64 4.03 -13.74
N THR A 341 17.52 4.67 -14.50
CA THR A 341 18.58 5.57 -14.00
C THR A 341 18.48 6.95 -14.64
N ASN A 342 19.13 7.95 -14.04
CA ASN A 342 19.37 9.22 -14.70
C ASN A 342 20.46 9.08 -15.80
N ILE A 343 20.77 10.20 -16.48
CA ILE A 343 21.76 10.25 -17.57
C ILE A 343 23.18 9.84 -17.15
N ASN A 344 23.50 9.91 -15.85
CA ASN A 344 24.79 9.55 -15.30
C ASN A 344 24.84 8.08 -14.83
N GLY A 345 23.75 7.32 -15.00
CA GLY A 345 23.65 5.93 -14.54
C GLY A 345 23.32 5.76 -13.06
N GLU A 346 22.89 6.83 -12.38
CA GLU A 346 22.47 6.80 -10.98
C GLU A 346 21.05 6.24 -10.86
N ARG A 347 20.83 5.33 -9.90
CA ARG A 347 19.51 4.71 -9.63
C ARG A 347 18.58 5.67 -8.89
N GLY A 348 17.30 5.36 -8.90
CA GLY A 348 16.29 6.16 -8.21
C GLY A 348 15.67 7.29 -9.04
N TYR A 349 15.79 7.22 -10.37
CA TYR A 349 15.24 8.19 -11.32
C TYR A 349 14.47 7.49 -12.45
N PRO A 350 13.44 6.70 -12.12
CA PRO A 350 12.65 6.04 -13.14
C PRO A 350 11.92 7.05 -14.02
N GLU A 351 11.65 6.68 -15.26
CA GLU A 351 10.74 7.40 -16.14
C GLU A 351 9.90 6.39 -16.90
N PHE A 352 8.65 6.72 -17.13
CA PHE A 352 7.77 5.96 -17.99
C PHE A 352 6.87 6.90 -18.78
N GLU A 353 6.31 6.38 -19.87
CA GLU A 353 5.25 7.02 -20.64
C GLU A 353 3.97 6.21 -20.54
N TYR A 354 2.83 6.89 -20.58
CA TYR A 354 1.52 6.23 -20.62
C TYR A 354 0.51 7.05 -21.40
N LYS A 355 -0.49 6.38 -21.95
CA LYS A 355 -1.60 6.98 -22.70
C LYS A 355 -2.88 6.20 -22.46
N PRO A 356 -4.06 6.85 -22.39
CA PRO A 356 -5.31 6.11 -22.45
C PRO A 356 -5.48 5.44 -23.82
N LEU A 357 -6.27 4.37 -23.86
CA LEU A 357 -6.62 3.60 -25.06
C LEU A 357 -7.97 4.02 -25.64
#